data_AF-A0A3M1CKQ1-F1
#
_entry.id   AF-A0A3M1CKQ1-F1
#
_cell.length_a   1.000
_cell.length_b   1.000
_cell.length_c   1.000
_cell.angle_alpha   90.00
_cell.angle_beta   90.00
_cell.angle_gamma   90.00
#
_symmetry.space_group_name_H-M   'P 1'
#
loop_
_entity.id
_entity.type
_entity.pdbx_description
1 polymer ?
#
loop_
_entity_poly.entity_id
_entity_poly.type
_entity_poly.pdbx_seq_one_letter_code
_entity_poly.pdbx_strand_id
1 'polypeptide(L)'
;MRRYLAENPDAPDAHEVKKLLARLEFRKAADANSVYAWRLFLERFGDTALAVDAKLELEKLLFEQAVRKNSIQALEAFLRSNPRSRLAGEARKRLDRLECLRLEKLDDLDRLERQARRQLPCREKLKKRLVELRFRKAMEDGSPTALFEFVELHGDTEEGTSAKKRLAAMRCGALVHAADFSAALSLSRLHPDACPEDEVVRAMLTWKMLDFAAGASRPPKTRQGRKYAHFLEKWK
;
A
#
# COMPACT_ATOMS: atom_id res chain seq x y z
N MET A 1 38.81 8.25 44.68
CA MET A 1 37.33 8.28 44.68
C MET A 1 36.71 6.90 44.50
N ARG A 2 36.85 6.20 43.35
CA ARG A 2 36.29 4.84 43.17
C ARG A 2 36.77 3.83 44.23
N ARG A 3 38.09 3.77 44.45
CA ARG A 3 38.72 2.91 45.46
C ARG A 3 38.26 3.26 46.88
N TYR A 4 38.21 4.55 47.20
CA TYR A 4 37.71 5.06 48.49
C TYR A 4 36.28 4.58 48.80
N LEU A 5 35.35 4.70 47.84
CA LEU A 5 33.96 4.24 48.02
C LEU A 5 33.84 2.72 48.13
N ALA A 6 34.73 1.97 47.49
CA ALA A 6 34.74 0.51 47.60
C ALA A 6 35.28 0.02 48.95
N GLU A 7 36.27 0.73 49.50
CA GLU A 7 36.90 0.41 50.78
C GLU A 7 36.12 1.01 51.97
N ASN A 8 35.31 2.05 51.76
CA ASN A 8 34.61 2.80 52.81
C ASN A 8 33.16 3.16 52.40
N PRO A 9 32.26 2.17 52.24
CA PRO A 9 30.90 2.41 51.76
C PRO A 9 30.02 3.21 52.73
N ASP A 10 30.26 3.07 54.04
CA ASP A 10 29.47 3.70 55.12
C ASP A 10 30.13 4.95 55.71
N ALA A 11 31.20 5.45 55.08
CA ALA A 11 31.86 6.67 55.56
C ALA A 11 30.89 7.87 55.53
N PRO A 12 31.00 8.81 56.50
CA PRO A 12 30.09 9.96 56.58
C PRO A 12 30.03 10.81 55.30
N ASP A 13 31.12 10.81 54.52
CA ASP A 13 31.27 11.54 53.26
C ASP A 13 31.02 10.68 52.01
N ALA A 14 30.76 9.38 52.15
CA ALA A 14 30.60 8.45 51.02
C ALA A 14 29.51 8.90 50.02
N HIS A 15 28.42 9.49 50.52
CA HIS A 15 27.37 10.05 49.66
C HIS A 15 27.85 11.22 48.80
N GLU A 16 28.62 12.14 49.37
CA GLU A 16 29.17 13.29 48.63
C GLU A 16 30.25 12.86 47.64
N VAL A 17 31.11 11.92 48.03
CA VAL A 17 32.10 11.33 47.11
C VAL A 17 31.41 10.59 45.96
N LYS A 18 30.29 9.89 46.21
CA LYS A 18 29.47 9.25 45.16
C LYS A 18 28.86 10.28 44.20
N LYS A 19 28.32 11.39 44.70
CA LYS A 19 27.80 12.49 43.87
C LYS A 19 28.90 13.12 43.00
N LEU A 20 30.08 13.39 43.57
CA LEU A 20 31.21 13.95 42.84
C LEU A 20 31.69 13.00 41.75
N LEU A 21 31.80 11.71 42.07
CA LEU A 21 32.16 10.68 41.10
C LEU A 21 31.12 10.58 39.97
N ALA A 22 29.83 10.61 40.30
CA ALA A 22 28.76 10.62 39.30
C ALA A 22 28.88 11.83 38.35
N ARG A 23 29.15 13.04 38.86
CA ARG A 23 29.37 14.23 38.02
C ARG A 23 30.59 14.11 37.10
N LEU A 24 31.67 13.48 37.55
CA LEU A 24 32.85 13.23 36.72
C LEU A 24 32.57 12.20 35.61
N GLU A 25 31.89 11.11 35.96
CA GLU A 25 31.57 10.05 35.00
C GLU A 25 30.49 10.48 34.01
N PHE A 26 29.55 11.33 34.41
CA PHE A 26 28.59 11.95 33.51
C PHE A 26 29.28 12.81 32.45
N ARG A 27 30.24 13.67 32.87
CA ARG A 27 31.03 14.48 31.93
C ARG A 27 31.82 13.61 30.96
N LYS A 28 32.46 12.55 31.44
CA LYS A 28 33.15 11.59 30.56
C LYS A 28 32.19 10.93 29.55
N ALA A 29 30.97 10.60 29.97
CA ALA A 29 29.97 10.04 29.08
C ALA A 29 29.49 11.06 28.03
N ALA A 30 29.31 12.32 28.44
CA ALA A 30 28.99 13.43 27.56
C ALA A 30 30.10 13.70 26.53
N ASP A 31 31.37 13.71 26.97
CA ASP A 31 32.53 13.94 26.09
C ASP A 31 32.68 12.80 25.07
N ALA A 32 32.48 11.55 25.49
CA ALA A 32 32.52 10.39 24.60
C ALA A 32 31.29 10.30 23.67
N ASN A 33 30.17 10.90 24.08
CA ASN A 33 28.88 10.96 23.38
C ASN A 33 28.48 9.66 22.64
N SER A 34 28.57 8.53 23.34
CA SER A 34 28.32 7.22 22.74
C SER A 34 27.31 6.41 23.54
N VAL A 35 26.57 5.54 22.85
CA VAL A 35 25.61 4.61 23.47
C VAL A 35 26.29 3.78 24.57
N TYR A 36 27.53 3.35 24.34
CA TYR A 36 28.29 2.58 25.32
C TYR A 36 28.61 3.40 26.58
N ALA A 37 29.10 4.63 26.42
CA ALA A 37 29.47 5.48 27.55
C ALA A 37 28.26 5.85 28.42
N TRP A 38 27.12 6.18 27.80
CA TRP A 38 25.88 6.47 28.53
C TRP A 38 25.29 5.23 29.22
N ARG A 39 25.35 4.05 28.59
CA ARG A 39 24.93 2.80 29.24
C ARG A 39 25.79 2.48 30.46
N LEU A 40 27.10 2.62 30.33
CA LEU A 40 28.03 2.38 31.43
C LEU A 40 27.79 3.36 32.60
N PHE A 41 27.48 4.62 32.29
CA PHE A 41 27.08 5.59 33.30
C PHE A 41 25.79 5.17 34.02
N LEU A 42 24.75 4.81 33.28
CA LEU A 42 23.45 4.42 33.83
C LEU A 42 23.50 3.11 34.63
N GLU A 43 24.37 2.18 34.25
CA GLU A 43 24.63 0.95 35.02
C GLU A 43 25.23 1.26 36.39
N ARG A 44 26.13 2.26 36.47
CA ARG A 44 26.89 2.57 37.70
C ARG A 44 26.25 3.65 38.58
N PHE A 45 25.49 4.56 37.99
CA PHE A 45 24.94 5.77 38.64
C PHE A 45 23.46 5.98 38.31
N GLY A 46 22.73 4.90 37.98
CA GLY A 46 21.31 4.95 37.61
C GLY A 46 20.35 5.41 38.72
N ASP A 47 20.84 5.46 39.96
CA ASP A 47 20.14 5.93 41.16
C ASP A 47 20.40 7.41 41.48
N THR A 48 21.29 8.06 40.72
CA THR A 48 21.62 9.48 40.93
C THR A 48 20.66 10.40 40.18
N ALA A 49 20.58 11.67 40.61
CA ALA A 49 19.76 12.68 39.91
C ALA A 49 20.15 12.85 38.42
N LEU A 50 21.42 12.59 38.09
CA LEU A 50 21.94 12.68 36.72
C LEU A 50 21.47 11.53 35.80
N ALA A 51 20.88 10.47 36.36
CA ALA A 51 20.40 9.34 35.58
C ALA A 51 19.26 9.73 34.63
N VAL A 52 18.46 10.73 34.98
CA VAL A 52 17.37 11.23 34.12
C VAL A 52 17.96 11.85 32.85
N ASP A 53 18.93 12.75 33.00
CA ASP A 53 19.58 13.43 31.87
C ASP A 53 20.37 12.43 31.01
N ALA A 54 21.10 11.50 31.63
CA ALA A 54 21.83 10.46 30.91
C ALA A 54 20.91 9.53 30.11
N LYS A 55 19.70 9.22 30.61
CA LYS A 55 18.69 8.48 29.85
C LYS A 55 18.22 9.28 28.64
N LEU A 56 17.99 10.58 28.79
CA LEU A 56 17.59 11.44 27.68
C LEU A 56 18.67 11.50 26.58
N GLU A 57 19.94 11.64 26.94
CA GLU A 57 21.03 11.62 25.96
C GLU A 57 21.20 10.26 25.27
N LEU A 58 21.07 9.17 26.03
CA LEU A 58 21.06 7.83 25.46
C LEU A 58 19.89 7.62 24.47
N GLU A 59 18.69 8.06 24.83
CA GLU A 59 17.50 7.99 23.97
C GLU A 59 17.70 8.75 22.67
N LYS A 60 18.26 9.97 22.71
CA LYS A 60 18.59 10.77 21.52
C LYS A 60 19.53 10.02 20.58
N LEU A 61 20.64 9.49 21.10
CA LEU A 61 21.61 8.75 20.28
C LEU A 61 21.00 7.48 19.66
N LEU A 62 20.21 6.73 20.43
CA LEU A 62 19.52 5.54 19.92
C LEU A 62 18.51 5.90 18.82
N PHE A 63 17.77 6.99 19.00
CA PHE A 63 16.85 7.50 17.99
C PHE A 63 17.59 7.92 16.72
N GLU A 64 18.67 8.70 16.84
CA GLU A 64 19.49 9.12 15.70
C GLU A 64 20.09 7.93 14.95
N GLN A 65 20.53 6.89 15.67
CA GLN A 65 21.00 5.65 15.04
C GLN A 65 19.87 4.96 14.28
N ALA A 66 18.66 4.90 14.86
CA ALA A 66 17.51 4.30 14.20
C ALA A 66 17.09 5.08 12.94
N VAL A 67 17.09 6.42 13.03
CA VAL A 67 16.84 7.32 11.91
C VAL A 67 17.88 7.16 10.81
N ARG A 68 19.17 7.09 11.16
CA ARG A 68 20.26 6.88 10.19
C ARG A 68 20.15 5.55 9.47
N LYS A 69 19.78 4.49 10.17
CA LYS A 69 19.52 3.17 9.55
C LYS A 69 18.29 3.19 8.64
N ASN A 70 17.34 4.09 8.92
CA ASN A 70 16.13 4.31 8.12
C ASN A 70 15.38 3.00 7.77
N SER A 71 15.26 2.09 8.74
CA SER A 71 14.61 0.80 8.57
C SER A 71 13.50 0.60 9.60
N ILE A 72 12.50 -0.18 9.21
CA ILE A 72 11.38 -0.60 10.08
C ILE A 72 11.93 -1.24 11.35
N GLN A 73 12.86 -2.20 11.22
CA GLN A 73 13.42 -2.92 12.38
C GLN A 73 14.14 -1.99 13.36
N ALA A 74 14.85 -0.96 12.87
CA ALA A 74 15.59 -0.05 13.73
C ALA A 74 14.65 0.87 14.53
N LEU A 75 13.60 1.39 13.90
CA LEU A 75 12.59 2.21 14.58
C LEU A 75 11.74 1.39 15.56
N GLU A 76 11.37 0.15 15.20
CA GLU A 76 10.70 -0.78 16.11
C GLU A 76 11.56 -1.13 17.32
N ALA A 77 12.87 -1.37 17.11
CA ALA A 77 13.80 -1.61 18.21
C ALA A 77 13.85 -0.41 19.17
N PHE A 78 13.96 0.81 18.63
CA PHE A 78 13.94 2.03 19.42
C PHE A 78 12.63 2.20 20.23
N LEU A 79 11.48 1.96 19.59
CA LEU A 79 10.16 2.07 20.24
C LEU A 79 9.95 1.01 21.32
N ARG A 80 10.46 -0.21 21.12
CA ARG A 80 10.41 -1.27 22.13
C ARG A 80 11.30 -0.98 23.33
N SER A 81 12.50 -0.46 23.11
CA SER A 81 13.41 -0.12 24.21
C SER A 81 13.02 1.18 24.93
N ASN A 82 12.35 2.12 24.26
CA ASN A 82 12.03 3.44 24.80
C ASN A 82 10.55 3.83 24.57
N PRO A 83 9.57 3.07 25.10
CA PRO A 83 8.15 3.28 24.80
C PRO A 83 7.58 4.60 25.32
N ARG A 84 8.21 5.19 26.35
CA ARG A 84 7.82 6.47 26.97
C ARG A 84 8.71 7.64 26.55
N SER A 85 9.61 7.43 25.59
CA SER A 85 10.49 8.50 25.12
C SER A 85 9.66 9.64 24.51
N ARG A 86 10.13 10.88 24.69
CA ARG A 86 9.57 12.04 24.00
C ARG A 86 9.72 11.92 22.46
N LEU A 87 10.70 11.13 22.00
CA LEU A 87 10.96 10.87 20.59
C LEU A 87 10.10 9.72 20.02
N ALA A 88 9.33 9.01 20.86
CA ALA A 88 8.50 7.89 20.42
C ALA A 88 7.43 8.33 19.40
N GLY A 89 6.88 9.53 19.54
CA GLY A 89 5.92 10.08 18.58
C GLY A 89 6.54 10.29 17.18
N GLU A 90 7.76 10.82 17.12
CA GLU A 90 8.48 11.00 15.84
C GLU A 90 8.88 9.65 15.24
N ALA A 91 9.39 8.73 16.07
CA ALA A 91 9.74 7.38 15.63
C ALA A 91 8.55 6.64 15.01
N ARG A 92 7.35 6.75 15.60
CA ARG A 92 6.11 6.19 15.03
C ARG A 92 5.76 6.82 13.69
N LYS A 93 5.80 8.15 13.57
CA LYS A 93 5.53 8.82 12.28
C LYS A 93 6.50 8.37 11.17
N ARG A 94 7.78 8.21 11.50
CA ARG A 94 8.78 7.68 10.55
C ARG A 94 8.53 6.22 10.21
N LEU A 95 8.17 5.41 11.19
CA LEU A 95 7.82 4.00 11.01
C LEU A 95 6.62 3.87 10.06
N ASP A 96 5.53 4.57 10.34
CA ASP A 96 4.32 4.59 9.52
C ASP A 96 4.66 4.99 8.07
N ARG A 97 5.51 6.00 7.89
CA ARG A 97 5.95 6.43 6.55
C ARG A 97 6.69 5.32 5.81
N LEU A 98 7.61 4.62 6.46
CA LEU A 98 8.36 3.51 5.86
C LEU A 98 7.45 2.31 5.56
N GLU A 99 6.50 1.99 6.44
CA GLU A 99 5.50 0.97 6.19
C GLU A 99 4.66 1.30 4.96
N CYS A 100 4.18 2.54 4.86
CA CYS A 100 3.42 3.02 3.71
C CYS A 100 4.20 2.92 2.40
N LEU A 101 5.45 3.39 2.36
CA LEU A 101 6.31 3.30 1.17
C LEU A 101 6.58 1.86 0.75
N ARG A 102 6.71 0.94 1.72
CA ARG A 102 6.89 -0.47 1.45
C ARG A 102 5.62 -1.10 0.86
N LEU A 103 4.45 -0.76 1.40
CA LEU A 103 3.18 -1.29 0.93
C LEU A 103 2.80 -0.75 -0.45
N GLU A 104 3.11 0.51 -0.76
CA GLU A 104 2.87 1.08 -2.10
C GLU A 104 3.56 0.30 -3.23
N LYS A 105 4.68 -0.39 -2.93
CA LYS A 105 5.45 -1.19 -3.89
C LYS A 105 5.05 -2.66 -3.95
N LEU A 106 4.08 -3.06 -3.15
CA LEU A 106 3.66 -4.46 -3.05
C LEU A 106 2.55 -4.73 -4.08
N ASP A 107 2.66 -5.83 -4.84
CA ASP A 107 1.61 -6.25 -5.78
C ASP A 107 0.74 -7.41 -5.24
N ASP A 108 1.06 -7.92 -4.04
CA ASP A 108 0.28 -8.93 -3.33
C ASP A 108 -1.03 -8.33 -2.80
N LEU A 109 -2.13 -8.60 -3.52
CA LEU A 109 -3.48 -8.14 -3.22
C LEU A 109 -3.95 -8.56 -1.83
N ASP A 110 -3.82 -9.83 -1.46
CA ASP A 110 -4.31 -10.35 -0.18
C ASP A 110 -3.62 -9.68 1.01
N ARG A 111 -2.32 -9.42 0.86
CA ARG A 111 -1.54 -8.72 1.87
C ARG A 111 -1.90 -7.24 1.93
N LEU A 112 -2.08 -6.58 0.78
CA LEU A 112 -2.53 -5.18 0.74
C LEU A 112 -3.92 -5.01 1.36
N GLU A 113 -4.86 -5.91 1.07
CA GLU A 113 -6.22 -5.87 1.63
C GLU A 113 -6.21 -5.96 3.16
N ARG A 114 -5.44 -6.90 3.71
CA ARG A 114 -5.27 -7.03 5.16
C ARG A 114 -4.69 -5.76 5.78
N GLN A 115 -3.76 -5.11 5.11
CA GLN A 115 -3.12 -3.88 5.62
C GLN A 115 -4.02 -2.64 5.45
N ALA A 116 -4.80 -2.54 4.38
CA ALA A 116 -5.75 -1.44 4.16
C ALA A 116 -6.91 -1.41 5.17
N ARG A 117 -7.13 -2.52 5.88
CA ARG A 117 -8.06 -2.60 7.02
C ARG A 117 -7.48 -1.98 8.30
N ARG A 118 -6.15 -1.85 8.42
CA ARG A 118 -5.50 -1.20 9.57
C ARG A 118 -5.64 0.33 9.46
N GLN A 119 -5.63 1.00 10.61
CA GLN A 119 -5.61 2.47 10.67
C GLN A 119 -4.19 2.98 10.42
N LEU A 120 -3.79 3.01 9.15
CA LEU A 120 -2.52 3.57 8.69
C LEU A 120 -2.72 4.96 8.07
N PRO A 121 -1.76 5.89 8.21
CA PRO A 121 -1.85 7.21 7.57
C PRO A 121 -2.01 7.16 6.05
N CYS A 122 -1.52 6.12 5.38
CA CYS A 122 -1.65 5.91 3.93
C CYS A 122 -2.87 5.07 3.51
N ARG A 123 -3.83 4.78 4.40
CA ARG A 123 -4.96 3.89 4.11
C ARG A 123 -5.68 4.22 2.80
N GLU A 124 -5.98 5.49 2.56
CA GLU A 124 -6.68 5.91 1.34
C GLU A 124 -5.84 5.69 0.08
N LYS A 125 -4.52 5.90 0.15
CA LYS A 125 -3.60 5.57 -0.96
C LYS A 125 -3.59 4.06 -1.23
N LEU A 126 -3.56 3.24 -0.17
CA LEU A 126 -3.58 1.78 -0.30
C LEU A 126 -4.89 1.28 -0.93
N LYS A 127 -6.03 1.89 -0.60
CA LYS A 127 -7.32 1.56 -1.24
C LYS A 127 -7.30 1.85 -2.74
N LYS A 128 -6.79 3.02 -3.15
CA LYS A 128 -6.64 3.35 -4.58
C LYS A 128 -5.74 2.35 -5.29
N ARG A 129 -4.57 2.04 -4.70
CA ARG A 129 -3.66 1.03 -5.24
C ARG A 129 -4.30 -0.34 -5.38
N LEU A 130 -5.15 -0.75 -4.44
CA LEU A 130 -5.91 -1.99 -4.52
C LEU A 130 -6.87 -2.01 -5.72
N VAL A 131 -7.59 -0.91 -5.95
CA VAL A 131 -8.47 -0.77 -7.12
C VAL A 131 -7.65 -0.86 -8.42
N GLU A 132 -6.55 -0.11 -8.52
CA GLU A 132 -5.64 -0.15 -9.67
C GLU A 132 -5.13 -1.57 -9.97
N LEU A 133 -4.71 -2.31 -8.94
CA LEU A 133 -4.18 -3.67 -9.10
C LEU A 133 -5.27 -4.67 -9.50
N ARG A 134 -6.47 -4.57 -8.91
CA ARG A 134 -7.61 -5.41 -9.32
C ARG A 134 -8.03 -5.12 -10.74
N PHE A 135 -8.05 -3.85 -11.14
CA PHE A 135 -8.36 -3.47 -12.51
C PHE A 135 -7.33 -4.04 -13.48
N ARG A 136 -6.03 -3.88 -13.18
CA ARG A 136 -4.95 -4.47 -13.99
C ARG A 136 -5.13 -5.96 -14.16
N LYS A 137 -5.40 -6.70 -13.08
CA LYS A 137 -5.64 -8.14 -13.11
C LYS A 137 -6.85 -8.52 -13.96
N ALA A 138 -7.95 -7.77 -13.86
CA ALA A 138 -9.14 -7.99 -14.68
C ALA A 138 -8.87 -7.71 -16.18
N MET A 139 -8.07 -6.69 -16.48
CA MET A 139 -7.66 -6.36 -17.84
C MET A 139 -6.69 -7.39 -18.44
N GLU A 140 -5.78 -7.93 -17.64
CA GLU A 140 -4.85 -9.01 -18.03
C GLU A 140 -5.57 -10.34 -18.26
N ASP A 141 -6.54 -10.69 -17.42
CA ASP A 141 -7.41 -11.85 -17.64
C ASP A 141 -8.24 -11.67 -18.93
N GLY A 142 -8.70 -10.45 -19.17
CA GLY A 142 -9.35 -10.06 -20.42
C GLY A 142 -10.71 -10.71 -20.65
N SER A 143 -11.21 -11.53 -19.72
CA SER A 143 -12.53 -12.13 -19.83
C SER A 143 -13.62 -11.11 -19.46
N PRO A 144 -14.82 -11.23 -20.06
CA PRO A 144 -15.96 -10.45 -19.61
C PRO A 144 -16.27 -10.68 -18.13
N THR A 145 -16.12 -11.91 -17.63
CA THR A 145 -16.41 -12.26 -16.24
C THR A 145 -15.56 -11.47 -15.26
N ALA A 146 -14.24 -11.42 -15.45
CA ALA A 146 -13.35 -10.66 -14.57
C ALA A 146 -13.65 -9.15 -14.60
N LEU A 147 -13.98 -8.61 -15.78
CA LEU A 147 -14.38 -7.20 -15.91
C LEU A 147 -15.74 -6.93 -15.25
N PHE A 148 -16.69 -7.87 -15.29
CA PHE A 148 -17.97 -7.75 -14.60
C PHE A 148 -17.79 -7.73 -13.09
N GLU A 149 -17.07 -8.71 -12.54
CA GLU A 149 -16.78 -8.76 -11.09
C GLU A 149 -16.10 -7.46 -10.62
N PHE A 150 -15.20 -6.92 -11.42
CA PHE A 150 -14.58 -5.64 -11.14
C PHE A 150 -15.59 -4.48 -11.13
N VAL A 151 -16.45 -4.38 -12.13
CA VAL A 151 -17.47 -3.32 -12.23
C VAL A 151 -18.52 -3.41 -11.11
N GLU A 152 -18.88 -4.61 -10.67
CA GLU A 152 -19.82 -4.80 -9.54
C GLU A 152 -19.26 -4.18 -8.25
N LEU A 153 -17.95 -4.27 -8.03
CA LEU A 153 -17.29 -3.78 -6.82
C LEU A 153 -16.80 -2.33 -6.94
N HIS A 154 -16.49 -1.87 -8.15
CA HIS A 154 -15.75 -0.61 -8.38
C HIS A 154 -16.33 0.22 -9.54
N GLY A 155 -17.59 0.04 -9.88
CA GLY A 155 -18.21 0.67 -11.06
C GLY A 155 -18.34 2.19 -11.01
N ASP A 156 -18.15 2.80 -9.84
CA ASP A 156 -18.14 4.25 -9.58
C ASP A 156 -16.76 4.89 -9.74
N THR A 157 -15.69 4.10 -9.90
CA THR A 157 -14.34 4.62 -10.10
C THR A 157 -14.02 4.89 -11.58
N GLU A 158 -12.91 5.59 -11.84
CA GLU A 158 -12.41 5.82 -13.20
C GLU A 158 -12.05 4.50 -13.90
N GLU A 159 -11.45 3.58 -13.16
CA GLU A 159 -11.19 2.21 -13.62
C GLU A 159 -12.49 1.46 -13.89
N GLY A 160 -13.52 1.63 -13.05
CA GLY A 160 -14.85 1.04 -13.27
C GLY A 160 -15.49 1.51 -14.57
N THR A 161 -15.39 2.80 -14.85
CA THR A 161 -15.83 3.39 -16.12
C THR A 161 -15.04 2.81 -17.30
N SER A 162 -13.73 2.63 -17.14
CA SER A 162 -12.88 2.02 -18.16
C SER A 162 -13.23 0.55 -18.42
N ALA A 163 -13.51 -0.23 -17.38
CA ALA A 163 -13.96 -1.61 -17.48
C ALA A 163 -15.33 -1.71 -18.18
N LYS A 164 -16.28 -0.82 -17.87
CA LYS A 164 -17.59 -0.72 -18.57
C LYS A 164 -17.41 -0.45 -20.06
N LYS A 165 -16.53 0.48 -20.44
CA LYS A 165 -16.22 0.76 -21.85
C LYS A 165 -15.65 -0.49 -22.55
N ARG A 166 -14.73 -1.21 -21.89
CA ARG A 166 -14.16 -2.45 -22.44
C ARG A 166 -15.22 -3.54 -22.64
N LEU A 167 -16.13 -3.72 -21.69
CA LEU A 167 -17.26 -4.65 -21.81
C LEU A 167 -18.21 -4.28 -22.96
N ALA A 168 -18.51 -2.99 -23.12
CA ALA A 168 -19.33 -2.51 -24.25
C ALA A 168 -18.67 -2.81 -25.60
N ALA A 169 -17.35 -2.64 -25.72
CA ALA A 169 -16.60 -2.99 -26.93
C ALA A 169 -16.64 -4.50 -27.22
N MET A 170 -16.47 -5.35 -26.20
CA MET A 170 -16.60 -6.80 -26.35
C MET A 170 -18.00 -7.21 -26.83
N ARG A 171 -19.05 -6.59 -26.26
CA ARG A 171 -20.43 -6.80 -26.70
C ARG A 171 -20.63 -6.39 -28.15
N CYS A 172 -20.11 -5.24 -28.56
CA CYS A 172 -20.19 -4.75 -29.93
C CYS A 172 -19.59 -5.77 -30.91
N GLY A 173 -18.36 -6.22 -30.65
CA GLY A 173 -17.70 -7.25 -31.46
C GLY A 173 -18.50 -8.55 -31.55
N ALA A 174 -19.08 -9.01 -30.42
CA ALA A 174 -19.91 -10.21 -30.41
C ALA A 174 -21.19 -10.08 -31.26
N LEU A 175 -21.85 -8.92 -31.23
CA LEU A 175 -23.03 -8.64 -32.04
C LEU A 175 -22.68 -8.57 -33.53
N VAL A 176 -21.58 -7.92 -33.88
CA VAL A 176 -21.07 -7.86 -35.25
C VAL A 176 -20.73 -9.25 -35.79
N HIS A 177 -20.01 -10.08 -35.01
CA HIS A 177 -19.72 -11.46 -35.40
C HIS A 177 -20.97 -12.33 -35.54
N ALA A 178 -22.02 -12.05 -34.78
CA ALA A 178 -23.31 -12.71 -34.90
C ALA A 178 -24.20 -12.16 -36.02
N ALA A 179 -23.71 -11.17 -36.79
CA ALA A 179 -24.46 -10.42 -37.81
C ALA A 179 -25.73 -9.73 -37.26
N ASP A 180 -25.77 -9.41 -35.97
CA ASP A 180 -26.83 -8.62 -35.34
C ASP A 180 -26.51 -7.12 -35.40
N PHE A 181 -26.48 -6.59 -36.63
CA PHE A 181 -26.12 -5.19 -36.89
C PHE A 181 -27.11 -4.20 -36.30
N SER A 182 -28.39 -4.58 -36.15
CA SER A 182 -29.38 -3.71 -35.51
C SER A 182 -29.04 -3.47 -34.04
N ALA A 183 -28.74 -4.53 -33.29
CA ALA A 183 -28.35 -4.39 -31.89
C ALA A 183 -26.99 -3.70 -31.74
N ALA A 184 -26.04 -3.96 -32.66
CA ALA A 184 -24.74 -3.28 -32.66
C ALA A 184 -24.87 -1.77 -32.89
N LEU A 185 -25.69 -1.33 -33.85
CA LEU A 185 -25.96 0.09 -34.11
C LEU A 185 -26.68 0.75 -32.92
N SER A 186 -27.62 0.06 -32.27
CA SER A 186 -28.23 0.57 -31.03
C SER A 186 -27.20 0.77 -29.92
N LEU A 187 -26.26 -0.16 -29.76
CA LEU A 187 -25.19 -0.05 -28.77
C LEU A 187 -24.21 1.08 -29.11
N SER A 188 -23.90 1.29 -30.39
CA SER A 188 -23.05 2.37 -30.87
C SER A 188 -23.56 3.76 -30.46
N ARG A 189 -24.88 3.99 -30.57
CA ARG A 189 -25.50 5.25 -30.13
C ARG A 189 -25.36 5.51 -28.63
N LEU A 190 -25.35 4.46 -27.83
CA LEU A 190 -25.20 4.55 -26.36
C LEU A 190 -23.74 4.68 -25.94
N HIS A 191 -22.82 4.05 -26.69
CA HIS A 191 -21.40 3.98 -26.37
C HIS A 191 -20.53 4.17 -27.62
N PRO A 192 -20.50 5.39 -28.20
CA PRO A 192 -19.81 5.65 -29.46
C PRO A 192 -18.30 5.38 -29.36
N ASP A 193 -17.68 5.69 -28.22
CA ASP A 193 -16.26 5.41 -27.96
C ASP A 193 -15.91 3.91 -27.95
N ALA A 194 -16.87 3.05 -27.55
CA ALA A 194 -16.62 1.62 -27.36
C ALA A 194 -17.13 0.78 -28.55
N CYS A 195 -18.03 1.33 -29.35
CA CYS A 195 -18.63 0.67 -30.50
C CYS A 195 -18.81 1.72 -31.61
N PRO A 196 -17.76 2.06 -32.37
CA PRO A 196 -17.84 3.09 -33.38
C PRO A 196 -18.82 2.71 -34.50
N GLU A 197 -19.73 3.62 -34.85
CA GLU A 197 -20.79 3.35 -35.82
C GLU A 197 -20.22 2.99 -37.20
N ASP A 198 -19.14 3.66 -37.60
CA ASP A 198 -18.46 3.45 -38.86
C ASP A 198 -17.81 2.05 -38.96
N GLU A 199 -17.32 1.49 -37.84
CA GLU A 199 -16.83 0.10 -37.80
C GLU A 199 -17.98 -0.90 -37.98
N VAL A 200 -19.11 -0.67 -37.30
CA VAL A 200 -20.31 -1.51 -37.43
C VAL A 200 -20.86 -1.46 -38.86
N VAL A 201 -20.95 -0.27 -39.47
CA VAL A 201 -21.42 -0.09 -40.84
C VAL A 201 -20.47 -0.76 -41.84
N ARG A 202 -19.15 -0.61 -41.68
CA ARG A 202 -18.16 -1.30 -42.50
C ARG A 202 -18.30 -2.82 -42.41
N ALA A 203 -18.46 -3.35 -41.21
CA ALA A 203 -18.69 -4.79 -41.00
C ALA A 203 -20.00 -5.27 -41.64
N MET A 204 -21.07 -4.47 -41.58
CA MET A 204 -22.33 -4.77 -42.25
C MET A 204 -22.19 -4.82 -43.78
N LEU A 205 -21.49 -3.86 -44.38
CA LEU A 205 -21.29 -3.81 -45.83
C LEU A 205 -20.43 -4.98 -46.32
N THR A 206 -19.32 -5.27 -45.63
CA THR A 206 -18.47 -6.43 -45.95
C THR A 206 -19.24 -7.75 -45.84
N TRP A 207 -20.06 -7.91 -44.81
CA TRP A 207 -20.95 -9.07 -44.67
C TRP A 207 -21.93 -9.20 -45.84
N LYS A 208 -22.62 -8.11 -46.22
CA LYS A 208 -23.55 -8.10 -47.35
C LYS A 208 -22.88 -8.47 -48.69
N MET A 209 -21.65 -8.01 -48.91
CA MET A 209 -20.89 -8.35 -50.12
C MET A 209 -20.53 -9.84 -50.18
N LEU A 210 -20.16 -10.44 -49.05
CA LEU A 210 -19.84 -11.87 -48.95
C LEU A 210 -21.08 -12.76 -49.09
N ASP A 211 -22.21 -12.37 -48.48
CA ASP A 211 -23.48 -13.10 -48.58
C ASP A 211 -24.03 -13.08 -50.01
N PHE A 212 -23.94 -11.93 -50.69
CA PHE A 212 -24.29 -11.78 -52.10
C PHE A 212 -23.43 -12.66 -53.02
N ALA A 213 -22.15 -12.85 -52.70
CA ALA A 213 -21.26 -13.74 -53.44
C ALA A 213 -21.54 -15.24 -53.16
N ALA A 214 -22.11 -15.58 -51.99
CA ALA A 214 -22.36 -16.95 -51.55
C ALA A 214 -23.79 -17.47 -51.85
N GLY A 215 -24.71 -16.61 -52.28
CA GLY A 215 -26.09 -16.98 -52.62
C GLY A 215 -26.95 -17.45 -51.43
N ALA A 216 -26.51 -17.18 -50.19
CA ALA A 216 -27.24 -17.53 -48.98
C ALA A 216 -28.20 -16.39 -48.57
N SER A 217 -29.30 -16.74 -47.89
CA SER A 217 -30.36 -15.78 -47.53
C SER A 217 -30.54 -15.55 -46.03
N ARG A 218 -29.85 -16.30 -45.14
CA ARG A 218 -29.89 -16.11 -43.67
C ARG A 218 -28.68 -16.71 -42.94
N PRO A 219 -28.18 -16.07 -41.87
CA PRO A 219 -27.05 -16.57 -41.10
C PRO A 219 -27.42 -17.75 -40.20
N PRO A 220 -26.52 -18.74 -39.99
CA PRO A 220 -26.70 -19.76 -38.96
C PRO A 220 -26.55 -19.13 -37.58
N LYS A 221 -27.62 -19.16 -36.77
CA LYS A 221 -27.59 -18.71 -35.37
C LYS A 221 -26.60 -19.57 -34.57
N THR A 222 -25.38 -19.10 -34.36
CA THR A 222 -24.38 -19.86 -33.60
C THR A 222 -24.75 -19.89 -32.11
N ARG A 223 -24.59 -21.06 -31.48
CA ARG A 223 -24.97 -21.33 -30.09
C ARG A 223 -24.18 -20.49 -29.07
N GLN A 224 -22.99 -20.03 -29.45
CA GLN A 224 -22.14 -19.14 -28.64
C GLN A 224 -22.70 -17.72 -28.56
N GLY A 225 -23.25 -17.15 -29.64
CA GLY A 225 -23.86 -15.81 -29.61
C GLY A 225 -25.03 -15.68 -28.63
N ARG A 226 -25.83 -16.75 -28.47
CA ARG A 226 -26.93 -16.78 -27.49
C ARG A 226 -26.46 -16.81 -26.04
N LYS A 227 -25.33 -17.47 -25.75
CA LYS A 227 -24.78 -17.51 -24.38
C LYS A 227 -24.28 -16.13 -23.95
N TYR A 228 -23.63 -15.38 -24.84
CA TYR A 228 -23.19 -14.02 -24.56
C TYR A 228 -24.36 -13.03 -24.44
N ALA A 229 -25.38 -13.13 -25.29
CA ALA A 229 -26.56 -12.26 -25.23
C ALA A 229 -27.31 -12.34 -23.89
N HIS A 230 -27.48 -13.53 -23.32
CA HIS A 230 -28.18 -13.72 -22.04
C HIS A 230 -27.45 -13.09 -20.84
N PHE A 231 -26.12 -13.12 -20.83
CA PHE A 231 -25.33 -12.46 -19.78
C PHE A 231 -25.37 -10.93 -19.88
N LEU A 232 -25.61 -10.38 -21.08
CA LEU A 232 -25.59 -8.94 -21.36
C LEU A 232 -26.97 -8.26 -21.22
N GLU A 233 -28.07 -9.02 -21.11
CA GLU A 233 -29.42 -8.48 -20.87
C GLU A 233 -29.63 -7.98 -19.44
N LYS A 234 -28.79 -8.39 -18.48
CA LYS A 234 -28.87 -7.96 -17.08
C LYS A 234 -28.51 -6.48 -16.82
N TRP A 235 -28.06 -5.74 -17.84
CA TRP A 235 -27.56 -4.36 -17.71
C TRP A 235 -28.26 -3.37 -18.67
N LYS A 236 -29.59 -3.48 -18.81
CA LYS A 236 -30.44 -2.34 -19.20
C LYS A 236 -30.72 -1.48 -17.98
#